data_AF-A0AAP5Y6D2-F1
#
_entry.id   AF-A0AAP5Y6D2-F1
#
_cell.length_a   1.000
_cell.length_b   1.000
_cell.length_c   1.000
_cell.angle_alpha   90.00
_cell.angle_beta   90.00
_cell.angle_gamma   90.00
#
_symmetry.space_group_name_H-M   'P 1'
#
loop_
_entity.id
_entity.type
_entity.pdbx_description
1 polymer ?
#
loop_
_entity_poly.entity_id
_entity_poly.type
_entity_poly.pdbx_seq_one_letter_code
_entity_poly.pdbx_strand_id
1 'polypeptide(L)' 'MIKLERAQKEALATAIQDYMQDELDVEIGQFDSEFLIDFITEKLGPIYYNKGVEDAKLLVERRMLEVSEELYEIEQEIKL' A
#
# COMPACT_ATOMS: atom_id res chain seq x y z
N MET A 1 8.75 4.98 -5.12
CA MET A 1 7.66 4.82 -6.10
C MET A 1 7.37 3.34 -6.18
N ILE A 2 6.10 2.91 -6.09
CA ILE A 2 5.76 1.49 -6.24
C ILE A 2 6.18 1.08 -7.65
N LYS A 3 6.98 0.01 -7.75
CA LYS A 3 7.42 -0.55 -9.02
C LYS A 3 6.83 -1.94 -9.15
N LEU A 4 6.08 -2.16 -10.21
CA LEU A 4 5.52 -3.45 -10.54
C LEU A 4 6.56 -4.27 -11.30
N GLU A 5 6.67 -5.54 -10.94
CA GLU A 5 7.45 -6.49 -11.74
C GLU A 5 6.74 -6.74 -13.07
N ARG A 6 7.51 -7.08 -14.11
CA ARG A 6 6.98 -7.26 -15.47
C ARG A 6 5.79 -8.22 -15.50
N ALA A 7 5.90 -9.37 -14.84
CA ALA A 7 4.83 -10.36 -14.79
C ALA A 7 3.55 -9.84 -14.09
N GLN A 8 3.70 -9.00 -13.06
CA GLN A 8 2.55 -8.38 -12.39
C GLN A 8 1.87 -7.37 -13.32
N LYS A 9 2.67 -6.59 -14.05
CA LYS A 9 2.15 -5.59 -15.00
C LYS A 9 1.43 -6.25 -16.17
N GLU A 10 1.99 -7.33 -16.73
CA GLU A 10 1.35 -8.10 -17.80
C GLU A 10 0.01 -8.70 -17.34
N ALA A 11 -0.03 -9.30 -16.15
CA ALA A 11 -1.28 -9.84 -15.58
C ALA A 11 -2.33 -8.76 -15.32
N LEU A 12 -1.92 -7.60 -14.80
CA LEU A 12 -2.81 -6.46 -14.58
C LEU A 12 -3.29 -5.86 -15.90
N ALA A 13 -2.48 -5.87 -16.95
CA ALA A 13 -2.87 -5.36 -18.26
C ALA A 13 -4.01 -6.20 -18.83
N THR A 14 -3.91 -7.54 -18.78
CA THR A 14 -5.02 -8.42 -19.16
C THR A 14 -6.28 -8.14 -18.34
N ALA A 15 -6.16 -8.03 -17.01
CA ALA A 15 -7.33 -7.75 -16.17
C ALA A 15 -7.99 -6.38 -16.48
N ILE A 16 -7.20 -5.37 -16.84
CA ILE A 16 -7.71 -4.06 -17.26
C ILE A 16 -8.38 -4.15 -18.63
N GLN A 17 -7.81 -4.88 -19.59
CA GLN A 17 -8.45 -5.09 -20.89
C GLN A 17 -9.81 -5.74 -20.73
N ASP A 18 -9.87 -6.82 -19.94
CA ASP A 18 -11.11 -7.55 -19.67
C ASP A 18 -12.15 -6.62 -19.02
N TYR A 19 -11.76 -5.87 -17.98
CA TYR A 19 -12.66 -4.92 -17.31
C TYR A 19 -13.15 -3.81 -18.25
N MET A 20 -12.28 -3.23 -19.08
CA MET A 20 -12.65 -2.18 -20.02
C MET A 20 -13.65 -2.68 -21.06
N GLN A 21 -13.47 -3.91 -21.55
CA GLN A 21 -14.38 -4.51 -22.51
C GLN A 21 -15.71 -4.91 -21.84
N ASP A 22 -15.65 -5.64 -20.73
CA ASP A 22 -16.82 -6.26 -20.12
C ASP A 22 -17.73 -5.23 -19.44
N GLU A 23 -17.16 -4.24 -18.76
CA GLU A 23 -17.91 -3.29 -17.94
C GLU A 23 -18.19 -1.97 -18.66
N LEU A 24 -17.31 -1.57 -19.60
CA LEU A 24 -17.40 -0.27 -20.26
C LEU A 24 -17.60 -0.35 -21.78
N ASP A 25 -17.59 -1.55 -22.37
CA ASP A 25 -17.68 -1.78 -23.83
C ASP A 25 -16.57 -1.02 -24.61
N VAL A 26 -15.36 -0.97 -24.02
CA VAL A 26 -14.18 -0.33 -24.62
C VAL A 26 -13.08 -1.37 -24.84
N GLU A 27 -12.81 -1.67 -26.12
CA GLU A 27 -11.68 -2.51 -26.51
C GLU A 27 -10.38 -1.70 -26.51
N ILE A 28 -9.38 -2.14 -25.74
CA ILE A 28 -8.05 -1.52 -25.70
C ILE A 28 -6.95 -2.56 -25.88
N GLY A 29 -5.81 -2.14 -26.44
CA GLY A 29 -4.66 -3.00 -26.64
C GLY A 29 -3.83 -3.22 -25.36
N GLN A 30 -2.91 -4.19 -25.44
CA GLN A 30 -1.96 -4.50 -24.36
C GLN A 30 -1.13 -3.27 -23.96
N PHE A 31 -0.60 -2.53 -24.94
CA PHE A 31 0.22 -1.35 -24.67
C PHE A 31 -0.58 -0.22 -24.00
N ASP A 32 -1.81 0.03 -24.44
CA ASP A 32 -2.67 1.05 -23.85
C ASP A 32 -3.01 0.71 -22.38
N SER A 33 -3.24 -0.57 -22.11
CA SER A 33 -3.47 -1.08 -20.75
C SER A 33 -2.24 -0.92 -19.87
N GLU A 34 -1.06 -1.23 -20.39
CA GLU A 34 0.21 -1.02 -19.68
C GLU A 34 0.47 0.46 -19.37
N PHE A 35 0.14 1.37 -20.29
CA PHE A 35 0.24 2.81 -20.04
C PHE A 35 -0.77 3.29 -19.01
N LEU A 36 -1.99 2.77 -19.02
CA LEU A 36 -2.99 3.08 -18.01
C LEU A 36 -2.53 2.62 -16.61
N ILE A 37 -1.91 1.44 -16.52
CA ILE A 37 -1.32 0.95 -15.27
C ILE A 37 -0.21 1.89 -14.79
N ASP A 38 0.69 2.32 -15.69
CA ASP A 38 1.77 3.23 -15.31
C ASP A 38 1.21 4.56 -14.79
N PHE A 39 0.22 5.13 -15.49
CA PHE A 39 -0.45 6.36 -15.08
C PHE A 39 -1.11 6.21 -13.70
N ILE A 40 -1.89 5.15 -13.49
CA ILE A 40 -2.55 4.89 -12.20
C ILE A 40 -1.52 4.67 -11.10
N THR A 41 -0.48 3.88 -11.37
CA THR A 41 0.58 3.59 -10.39
C THR A 41 1.35 4.85 -10.00
N GLU A 42 1.62 5.74 -10.95
CA GLU A 42 2.25 7.04 -10.67
C GLU A 42 1.38 7.92 -9.76
N LYS A 43 0.07 7.99 -10.02
CA LYS A 43 -0.83 8.88 -9.27
C LYS A 43 -1.28 8.30 -7.93
N LEU A 44 -1.72 7.04 -7.91
CA LEU A 44 -2.31 6.40 -6.73
C LEU A 44 -1.29 5.67 -5.87
N GLY A 45 -0.18 5.19 -6.47
CA GLY A 45 0.82 4.39 -5.76
C GLY A 45 1.37 5.08 -4.50
N PRO A 46 1.80 6.35 -4.55
CA PRO A 46 2.26 7.08 -3.37
C PRO A 46 1.18 7.26 -2.29
N ILE A 47 -0.09 7.44 -2.70
CA ILE A 47 -1.20 7.65 -1.76
C ILE A 47 -1.42 6.39 -0.92
N TYR A 48 -1.61 5.24 -1.59
CA TYR A 48 -1.83 3.97 -0.89
C TYR A 48 -0.60 3.53 -0.08
N TYR A 49 0.61 3.73 -0.62
CA TYR A 49 1.84 3.42 0.11
C TYR A 49 1.96 4.24 1.39
N ASN A 50 1.79 5.56 1.30
CA ASN A 50 1.89 6.45 2.46
C ASN A 50 0.82 6.13 3.50
N LYS A 51 -0.40 5.77 3.05
CA LYS A 51 -1.46 5.33 3.96
C LYS A 51 -1.07 4.05 4.70
N GLY A 52 -0.53 3.06 3.99
CA GLY A 52 -0.03 1.84 4.63
C GLY A 52 1.12 2.09 5.62
N VAL A 53 2.02 3.03 5.30
CA VAL A 53 3.10 3.45 6.22
C VAL A 53 2.53 4.14 7.46
N GLU A 54 1.53 5.01 7.30
CA GLU A 54 0.84 5.65 8.43
C GLU A 54 0.17 4.61 9.34
N ASP A 55 -0.56 3.66 8.76
CA ASP A 55 -1.24 2.61 9.52
C ASP A 55 -0.23 1.75 10.30
N ALA A 56 0.92 1.43 9.69
CA ALA A 56 2.01 0.72 10.36
C ALA A 56 2.63 1.54 11.52
N LYS A 57 2.80 2.86 11.34
CA LYS A 57 3.29 3.75 12.41
C LYS A 57 2.34 3.74 13.61
N LEU A 58 1.04 3.91 13.36
CA LEU A 58 0.03 3.92 14.42
C LEU A 58 0.01 2.60 15.21
N LEU A 59 0.20 1.46 14.53
CA LEU A 59 0.32 0.16 15.19
C LEU A 59 1.55 0.12 16.10
N VAL A 60 2.72 0.55 15.61
CA VAL A 60 3.97 0.55 16.38
C VAL A 60 3.89 1.51 17.55
N GLU A 61 3.35 2.71 17.36
CA GLU A 61 3.16 3.71 18.43
C GLU A 61 2.32 3.14 19.58
N ARG A 62 1.22 2.46 19.26
CA ARG A 62 0.39 1.79 20.27
C ARG A 62 1.19 0.76 21.07
N ARG A 63 1.96 -0.09 20.39
CA ARG A 63 2.80 -1.10 21.04
C ARG A 63 3.88 -0.49 21.93
N MET A 64 4.45 0.64 21.52
CA MET A 64 5.45 1.34 22.33
C MET A 64 4.84 1.96 23.59
N LEU A 65 3.60 2.46 23.52
CA LEU A 65 2.87 2.91 24.70
C LEU A 65 2.61 1.75 25.67
N GLU A 66 2.13 0.59 25.17
CA GLU A 66 1.94 -0.62 25.98
C GLU A 66 3.25 -1.01 26.70
N VAL A 67 4.37 -1.05 25.97
CA VAL A 67 5.68 -1.37 26.56
C VAL A 67 6.11 -0.32 27.59
N SER A 68 5.86 0.97 27.33
CA SER A 68 6.20 2.03 28.28
C SER A 68 5.41 1.91 29.59
N GLU A 69 4.15 1.51 29.51
CA GLU A 69 3.30 1.27 30.68
C GLU A 69 3.82 0.07 31.48
N GLU A 70 4.11 -1.05 30.82
CA GLU A 70 4.68 -2.26 31.47
C GLU A 70 6.03 -1.96 32.16
N LEU A 71 6.88 -1.13 31.56
CA LEU A 71 8.15 -0.71 32.16
C LEU A 71 7.94 0.16 33.40
N TYR A 72 6.97 1.08 33.36
CA TYR A 72 6.62 1.92 34.49
C TYR A 72 6.14 1.10 35.69
N GLU A 73 5.37 0.03 35.44
CA GLU A 73 4.87 -0.87 36.50
C GLU A 73 5.98 -1.59 37.28
N ILE A 74 7.15 -1.81 36.67
CA ILE A 74 8.29 -2.49 37.31
C ILE A 74 9.33 -1.54 37.90
N GLU A 75 9.17 -0.22 37.72
CA GLU A 75 10.05 0.76 38.34
C GLU A 75 9.97 0.66 39.87
N GLN A 76 11.12 0.68 40.54
CA GLN A 76 11.20 0.61 42.00
C GLN A 76 11.43 2.00 42.59
N GLU A 77 10.69 2.33 43.64
CA GLU A 77 10.92 3.56 44.40
C GLU A 77 12.32 3.57 45.03
N ILE A 78 13.04 4.68 44.85
CA ILE A 78 14.31 4.93 45.53
C ILE A 78 14.00 5.32 46.97
N LYS A 79 14.28 4.42 47.92
CA LYS A 79 14.21 4.69 49.36
C LYS A 79 15.49 5.39 49.81
N LEU A 80 15.53 6.71 49.68
CA LEU A 80 16.55 7.60 50.26
C LEU A 80 15.94 8.43 51.40
#